data_AF-A0A9P9H169-F1
#
_entry.id   AF-A0A9P9H169-F1
#
_cell.length_a   1.000
_cell.length_b   1.000
_cell.length_c   1.000
_cell.angle_alpha   90.00
_cell.angle_beta   90.00
_cell.angle_gamma   90.00
#
_symmetry.space_group_name_H-M   'P 1'
#
loop_
_entity.id
_entity.type
_entity.pdbx_description
1 polymer ?
#
loop_
_entity_poly.entity_id
_entity_poly.type
_entity_poly.pdbx_seq_one_letter_code
_entity_poly.pdbx_strand_id
1 'polypeptide(L)'
;MASGCNMKSNATPRYLQIFNPPLEPCGDFHLFARFPDDIRWLVWQHFLSHERWIDITLKPGSFTNERREQTNHQNYEIILGHRWKISKLFRTTSESRKAALAFYRVQLPCWYKRKDKSMVNGTLYVCPELDTLMLNCLEVFENFAHDLWACDPRCVGLVNLALRVKGPSHDFKTPSTTGRDTSRLKETLLRIEHLTVMNTHCVRGWGGEFAKRSTVPVFQMNRTVPIRGHSFGFHRLSCDPRLDDGNFKQLYLGNMDPVRRFHRWFRLLLSVRVKHNHEVEYRFGSCRRSYPPLITDRASAMESVNQTHERFITWMEPHTEEPREAIAKETAEHLKQTPQPAIGFWLFPLKIFKRLPLADPSREYPISDDDGGGTIKVSSPWELEAELCLANIY
;
A
#
# COMPACT_ATOMS: atom_id res chain seq x y z
N MET A 1 -17.87 38.41 10.42
CA MET A 1 -18.49 38.28 11.77
C MET A 1 -19.84 37.59 11.62
N ALA A 2 -20.34 36.95 12.69
CA ALA A 2 -21.34 35.86 12.78
C ALA A 2 -20.65 34.48 12.75
N SER A 3 -20.15 33.91 13.86
CA SER A 3 -20.71 33.58 15.18
C SER A 3 -21.73 32.45 15.16
N GLY A 4 -21.38 31.34 15.83
CA GLY A 4 -22.35 30.44 16.43
C GLY A 4 -22.43 29.00 15.91
N CYS A 5 -21.33 28.23 15.86
CA CYS A 5 -21.45 26.76 15.89
C CYS A 5 -21.37 26.27 17.34
N ASN A 6 -22.51 25.73 17.78
CA ASN A 6 -22.81 25.26 19.12
C ASN A 6 -21.81 24.18 19.57
N MET A 7 -21.03 24.47 20.62
CA MET A 7 -20.26 23.47 21.35
C MET A 7 -21.20 22.61 22.20
N LYS A 8 -21.71 21.54 21.60
CA LYS A 8 -22.09 20.33 22.34
C LYS A 8 -21.40 19.15 21.68
N SER A 9 -20.10 19.04 21.93
CA SER A 9 -19.32 17.88 21.55
C SER A 9 -19.69 16.72 22.47
N ASN A 10 -20.38 15.71 21.92
CA ASN A 10 -20.05 14.35 22.31
C ASN A 10 -18.61 14.17 21.83
N ALA A 11 -17.65 14.29 22.75
CA ALA A 11 -16.23 14.28 22.42
C ALA A 11 -15.90 12.98 21.68
N THR A 12 -15.79 13.07 20.35
CA THR A 12 -15.24 12.01 19.52
C THR A 12 -13.91 11.63 20.15
N PRO A 13 -13.75 10.38 20.60
CA PRO A 13 -12.50 9.95 21.24
C PRO A 13 -11.30 10.33 20.36
N ARG A 14 -10.21 10.84 20.96
CA ARG A 14 -9.04 11.37 20.20
C ARG A 14 -8.56 10.44 19.08
N TYR A 15 -8.68 9.12 19.25
CA TYR A 15 -8.31 8.13 18.25
C TYR A 15 -9.18 8.14 16.99
N LEU A 16 -10.45 8.57 17.07
CA LEU A 16 -11.37 8.72 15.94
C LEU A 16 -11.16 10.01 15.13
N GLN A 17 -10.37 10.96 15.65
CA GLN A 17 -10.00 12.17 14.90
C GLN A 17 -8.98 11.87 13.78
N ILE A 18 -8.21 10.79 13.90
CA ILE A 18 -7.22 10.36 12.90
C ILE A 18 -7.88 9.67 11.70
N PHE A 19 -9.09 9.11 11.86
CA PHE A 19 -9.83 8.40 10.80
C PHE A 19 -10.73 9.31 9.95
N ASN A 20 -10.38 10.59 9.80
CA ASN A 20 -11.28 11.68 9.43
C ASN A 20 -12.42 11.90 10.45
N PRO A 21 -12.55 13.07 11.10
CA PRO A 21 -13.87 13.47 11.57
C PRO A 21 -14.83 13.44 10.37
N PRO A 22 -16.08 12.97 10.53
CA PRO A 22 -17.03 13.09 9.43
C PRO A 22 -17.06 14.59 9.11
N LEU A 23 -16.73 14.96 7.88
CA LEU A 23 -16.99 16.32 7.43
C LEU A 23 -18.49 16.52 7.67
N GLU A 24 -18.85 17.53 8.46
CA GLU A 24 -20.25 17.93 8.47
C GLU A 24 -20.63 18.13 7.00
N PRO A 25 -21.70 17.49 6.51
CA PRO A 25 -22.11 17.66 5.14
C PRO A 25 -22.29 19.15 4.92
N CYS A 26 -21.36 19.75 4.18
CA CYS A 26 -21.51 21.11 3.71
C CYS A 26 -22.75 21.04 2.83
N GLY A 27 -23.85 21.63 3.32
CA GLY A 27 -25.08 21.77 2.54
C GLY A 27 -24.73 22.32 1.16
N ASP A 28 -25.53 21.93 0.16
CA ASP A 28 -25.30 22.21 -1.26
C ASP A 28 -24.47 23.47 -1.50
N PHE A 29 -23.21 23.29 -1.93
CA PHE A 29 -22.31 24.39 -2.24
C PHE A 29 -22.68 24.98 -3.61
N HIS A 30 -23.88 25.58 -3.70
CA HIS A 30 -24.46 26.14 -4.92
C HIS A 30 -23.58 27.24 -5.54
N LEU A 31 -22.65 27.81 -4.77
CA LEU A 31 -21.69 28.80 -5.24
C LEU A 31 -20.62 28.21 -6.16
N PHE A 32 -20.39 26.89 -6.14
CA PHE A 32 -19.38 26.27 -6.99
C PHE A 32 -19.59 26.60 -8.48
N ALA A 33 -20.85 26.50 -8.95
CA ALA A 33 -21.21 26.76 -10.34
C ALA A 33 -21.05 28.24 -10.74
N ARG A 34 -20.89 29.15 -9.78
CA ARG A 34 -20.70 30.59 -10.02
C ARG A 34 -19.24 30.97 -10.20
N PHE A 35 -18.30 30.07 -9.91
CA PHE A 35 -16.90 30.33 -10.16
C PHE A 35 -16.59 30.33 -11.67
N PRO A 36 -15.64 31.18 -12.12
CA PRO A 36 -15.06 31.08 -13.45
C PRO A 36 -14.56 29.67 -13.78
N ASP A 37 -14.61 29.31 -15.07
CA ASP A 37 -14.31 27.97 -15.58
C ASP A 37 -12.90 27.48 -15.18
N ASP A 38 -11.92 28.36 -15.20
CA ASP A 38 -10.54 28.11 -14.78
C ASP A 38 -10.44 27.79 -13.29
N ILE A 39 -11.17 28.50 -12.42
CA ILE A 39 -11.22 28.23 -10.99
C ILE A 39 -11.88 26.88 -10.72
N ARG A 40 -13.01 26.59 -11.37
CA ARG A 40 -13.69 25.29 -11.23
C ARG A 40 -12.80 24.14 -11.69
N TRP A 41 -12.08 24.33 -12.79
CA TRP A 41 -11.09 23.38 -13.30
C TRP A 41 -9.97 23.11 -12.27
N LEU A 42 -9.41 24.16 -11.66
CA LEU A 42 -8.38 24.01 -10.63
C LEU A 42 -8.91 23.26 -9.40
N VAL A 43 -10.15 23.50 -8.99
CA VAL A 43 -10.77 22.75 -7.88
C VAL A 43 -10.89 21.27 -8.23
N TRP A 44 -11.31 20.93 -9.46
CA TRP A 44 -11.36 19.54 -9.90
C TRP A 44 -9.98 18.88 -9.94
N GLN A 45 -8.97 19.58 -10.45
CA GLN A 45 -7.60 19.07 -10.44
C GLN A 45 -7.10 18.87 -9.01
N HIS A 46 -7.32 19.84 -8.13
CA HIS A 46 -6.90 19.74 -6.73
C HIS A 46 -7.56 18.55 -6.01
N PHE A 47 -8.85 18.29 -6.27
CA PHE A 47 -9.54 17.12 -5.71
C PHE A 47 -8.93 15.79 -6.19
N LEU A 48 -8.41 15.74 -7.42
CA LEU A 48 -7.79 14.55 -8.01
C LEU A 48 -6.33 14.36 -7.59
N SER A 49 -5.66 15.43 -7.17
CA SER A 49 -4.24 15.48 -6.76
C SER A 49 -3.98 14.82 -5.41
N HIS A 50 -4.32 13.54 -5.31
CA HIS A 50 -3.94 12.68 -4.21
C HIS A 50 -3.24 11.44 -4.75
N GLU A 51 -2.29 10.92 -3.99
CA GLU A 51 -1.63 9.67 -4.36
C GLU A 51 -2.62 8.51 -4.30
N ARG A 52 -2.41 7.50 -5.16
CA ARG A 52 -3.19 6.26 -5.11
C ARG A 52 -2.31 5.04 -5.11
N TRP A 53 -2.73 4.04 -4.36
CA TRP A 53 -2.13 2.73 -4.34
C TRP A 53 -3.02 1.74 -5.10
N ILE A 54 -2.46 1.13 -6.15
CA ILE A 54 -3.23 0.33 -7.10
C ILE A 54 -2.72 -1.12 -7.14
N ASP A 55 -3.53 -2.05 -6.65
CA ASP A 55 -3.20 -3.48 -6.63
C ASP A 55 -3.49 -4.14 -7.98
N ILE A 56 -2.44 -4.45 -8.75
CA ILE A 56 -2.55 -5.07 -10.07
C ILE A 56 -2.06 -6.52 -10.02
N THR A 57 -2.89 -7.41 -10.54
CA THR A 57 -2.49 -8.77 -10.90
C THR A 57 -2.24 -8.80 -12.39
N LEU A 58 -0.96 -8.87 -12.78
CA LEU A 58 -0.59 -9.17 -14.16
C LEU A 58 -0.62 -10.68 -14.34
N LYS A 59 -1.26 -11.12 -15.43
CA LYS A 59 -1.19 -12.49 -15.91
C LYS A 59 -0.60 -12.50 -17.31
N PRO A 60 0.34 -13.39 -17.63
CA PRO A 60 0.64 -13.68 -19.02
C PRO A 60 -0.63 -14.12 -19.76
N GLY A 61 -0.82 -13.67 -21.00
CA GLY A 61 -1.96 -14.08 -21.82
C GLY A 61 -1.92 -15.58 -22.05
N SER A 62 -3.01 -16.30 -21.76
CA SER A 62 -3.14 -17.69 -22.18
C SER A 62 -3.46 -17.71 -23.67
N PHE A 63 -2.67 -18.40 -24.48
CA PHE A 63 -2.88 -18.60 -25.93
C PHE A 63 -4.16 -19.40 -26.28
N THR A 64 -5.05 -19.63 -25.33
CA THR A 64 -6.28 -20.41 -25.50
C THR A 64 -7.48 -19.49 -25.46
N ASN A 65 -7.90 -18.95 -26.61
CA ASN A 65 -9.31 -18.80 -27.02
C ASN A 65 -9.43 -17.97 -28.32
N GLU A 66 -10.10 -18.57 -29.30
CA GLU A 66 -10.38 -18.11 -30.68
C GLU A 66 -11.35 -16.92 -30.78
N ARG A 67 -11.38 -15.98 -29.84
CA ARG A 67 -12.36 -14.87 -29.82
C ARG A 67 -11.82 -13.51 -29.38
N ARG A 68 -10.65 -13.11 -29.87
CA ARG A 68 -10.23 -11.69 -29.81
C ARG A 68 -9.81 -11.20 -31.18
N GLU A 69 -10.81 -10.91 -32.00
CA GLU A 69 -10.64 -9.98 -33.10
C GLU A 69 -10.50 -8.56 -32.53
N GLN A 70 -9.48 -7.85 -33.00
CA GLN A 70 -9.33 -6.39 -32.98
C GLN A 70 -8.97 -5.69 -31.66
N THR A 71 -7.80 -6.01 -31.09
CA THR A 71 -6.81 -5.00 -30.65
C THR A 71 -5.45 -5.69 -30.54
N ASN A 72 -4.40 -5.14 -31.17
CA ASN A 72 -3.05 -5.68 -31.19
C ASN A 72 -2.54 -6.19 -29.81
N HIS A 73 -2.01 -7.42 -29.83
CA HIS A 73 -0.80 -7.84 -29.08
C HIS A 73 -0.71 -7.70 -27.55
N GLN A 74 -1.77 -7.95 -26.78
CA GLN A 74 -1.59 -8.07 -25.33
C GLN A 74 -1.15 -9.48 -24.92
N ASN A 75 0.16 -9.67 -24.77
CA ASN A 75 0.80 -10.84 -24.15
C ASN A 75 0.50 -10.96 -22.63
N TYR A 76 -0.39 -10.13 -22.11
CA TYR A 76 -0.74 -10.09 -20.69
C TYR A 76 -2.17 -9.57 -20.47
N GLU A 77 -2.71 -9.84 -19.28
CA GLU A 77 -3.98 -9.31 -18.81
C GLU A 77 -3.77 -8.55 -17.50
N ILE A 78 -4.44 -7.39 -17.38
CA ILE A 78 -4.49 -6.58 -16.17
C ILE A 78 -5.73 -7.00 -15.38
N ILE A 79 -5.53 -7.54 -14.18
CA ILE A 79 -6.61 -8.01 -13.31
C ILE A 79 -6.61 -7.25 -12.00
N LEU A 80 -7.79 -6.79 -11.61
CA LEU A 80 -8.02 -5.95 -10.44
C LEU A 80 -8.95 -6.68 -9.47
N GLY A 81 -8.52 -6.81 -8.21
CA GLY A 81 -9.15 -7.71 -7.22
C GLY A 81 -10.54 -7.32 -6.73
N HIS A 82 -11.08 -6.19 -7.17
CA HIS A 82 -12.41 -5.68 -6.85
C HIS A 82 -12.78 -4.56 -7.82
N ARG A 83 -14.08 -4.31 -8.03
CA ARG A 83 -14.53 -3.22 -8.92
C ARG A 83 -14.15 -1.88 -8.30
N TRP A 84 -13.34 -1.13 -9.03
CA TRP A 84 -12.87 0.17 -8.57
C TRP A 84 -14.03 1.15 -8.45
N LYS A 85 -14.12 1.84 -7.31
CA LYS A 85 -14.82 3.13 -7.25
C LYS A 85 -13.91 4.12 -7.98
N ILE A 86 -13.96 4.08 -9.31
CA ILE A 86 -13.41 5.14 -10.18
C ILE A 86 -13.90 6.48 -9.60
N SER A 87 -13.06 7.52 -9.63
CA SER A 87 -13.37 8.83 -9.05
C SER A 87 -14.81 9.24 -9.39
N LYS A 88 -15.55 9.72 -8.38
CA LYS A 88 -16.94 10.17 -8.58
C LYS A 88 -17.03 11.24 -9.68
N LEU A 89 -15.95 12.00 -9.90
CA LEU A 89 -15.84 13.03 -10.93
C LEU A 89 -16.07 12.51 -12.36
N PHE A 90 -15.90 11.22 -12.64
CA PHE A 90 -16.26 10.65 -13.94
C PHE A 90 -17.78 10.65 -14.21
N ARG A 91 -18.60 10.81 -13.18
CA ARG A 91 -20.06 10.66 -13.25
C ARG A 91 -20.86 11.86 -12.75
N THR A 92 -20.21 12.87 -12.14
CA THR A 92 -20.90 14.04 -11.58
C THR A 92 -21.38 15.00 -12.67
N THR A 93 -20.47 15.61 -13.44
CA THR A 93 -20.79 16.54 -14.55
C THR A 93 -19.90 16.27 -15.77
N SER A 94 -20.23 16.88 -16.91
CA SER A 94 -19.38 16.83 -18.10
C SER A 94 -18.02 17.48 -17.86
N GLU A 95 -18.00 18.60 -17.14
CA GLU A 95 -16.77 19.32 -16.74
C GLU A 95 -15.89 18.46 -15.83
N SER A 96 -16.45 17.89 -14.75
CA SER A 96 -15.69 17.06 -13.83
C SER A 96 -15.14 15.81 -14.52
N ARG A 97 -15.91 15.25 -15.47
CA ARG A 97 -15.46 14.11 -16.29
C ARG A 97 -14.30 14.51 -17.18
N LYS A 98 -14.33 15.68 -17.81
CA LYS A 98 -13.23 16.20 -18.64
C LYS A 98 -11.97 16.38 -17.80
N ALA A 99 -12.09 16.95 -16.60
CA ALA A 99 -10.97 17.08 -15.67
C ALA A 99 -10.39 15.72 -15.25
N ALA A 100 -11.26 14.77 -14.91
CA ALA A 100 -10.84 13.42 -14.52
C ALA A 100 -10.14 12.65 -15.66
N LEU A 101 -10.64 12.77 -16.90
CA LEU A 101 -10.01 12.15 -18.08
C LEU A 101 -8.66 12.80 -18.43
N ALA A 102 -8.55 14.12 -18.27
CA ALA A 102 -7.28 14.83 -18.48
C ALA A 102 -6.23 14.48 -17.42
N PHE A 103 -6.67 14.27 -16.17
CA PHE A 103 -5.80 13.89 -15.06
C PHE A 103 -5.35 12.42 -15.18
N TYR A 104 -6.30 11.49 -15.31
CA TYR A 104 -6.02 10.05 -15.52
C TYR A 104 -5.86 9.74 -17.00
N ARG A 105 -4.86 10.37 -17.59
CA ARG A 105 -4.62 10.38 -19.04
C ARG A 105 -4.27 9.02 -19.64
N VAL A 106 -3.68 8.12 -18.85
CA VAL A 106 -3.36 6.77 -19.31
C VAL A 106 -4.56 5.85 -19.09
N GLN A 107 -5.01 5.20 -20.15
CA GLN A 107 -6.18 4.33 -20.15
C GLN A 107 -5.82 2.98 -20.75
N LEU A 108 -5.89 1.91 -19.95
CA LEU A 108 -5.59 0.55 -20.39
C LEU A 108 -6.80 -0.37 -20.19
N PRO A 109 -7.07 -1.33 -21.09
CA PRO A 109 -8.11 -2.33 -20.88
C PRO A 109 -7.73 -3.24 -19.70
N CYS A 110 -8.72 -3.58 -18.87
CA CYS A 110 -8.50 -4.39 -17.68
C CYS A 110 -9.73 -5.25 -17.34
N TRP A 111 -9.53 -6.18 -16.42
CA TRP A 111 -10.58 -7.01 -15.88
C TRP A 111 -10.77 -6.77 -14.39
N TYR A 112 -12.01 -6.50 -13.99
CA TYR A 112 -12.42 -6.44 -12.60
C TYR A 112 -12.92 -7.80 -12.14
N LYS A 113 -12.29 -8.35 -11.10
CA LYS A 113 -12.77 -9.53 -10.40
C LYS A 113 -13.88 -9.13 -9.42
N ARG A 114 -15.07 -9.68 -9.60
CA ARG A 114 -16.22 -9.49 -8.70
C ARG A 114 -16.14 -10.45 -7.50
N LYS A 115 -16.99 -10.22 -6.49
CA LYS A 115 -17.07 -11.06 -5.28
C LYS A 115 -17.40 -12.52 -5.61
N ASP A 116 -18.26 -12.74 -6.61
CA ASP A 116 -18.61 -14.05 -7.17
C ASP A 116 -17.50 -14.69 -8.03
N LYS A 117 -16.31 -14.06 -8.08
CA LYS A 117 -15.16 -14.43 -8.91
C LYS A 117 -15.36 -14.27 -10.41
N SER A 118 -16.50 -13.77 -10.88
CA SER A 118 -16.70 -13.41 -12.29
C SER A 118 -15.80 -12.24 -12.69
N MET A 119 -15.44 -12.21 -13.97
CA MET A 119 -14.56 -11.18 -14.54
C MET A 119 -15.39 -10.24 -15.41
N VAL A 120 -15.20 -8.94 -15.25
CA VAL A 120 -15.89 -7.92 -16.05
C VAL A 120 -14.90 -6.96 -16.66
N ASN A 121 -15.06 -6.70 -17.95
CA ASN A 121 -14.27 -5.73 -18.69
C ASN A 121 -14.41 -4.32 -18.10
N GLY A 122 -13.32 -3.59 -18.11
CA GLY A 122 -13.30 -2.18 -17.77
C GLY A 122 -11.98 -1.52 -18.15
N THR A 123 -11.78 -0.32 -17.61
CA THR A 123 -10.63 0.53 -17.95
C THR A 123 -9.85 0.88 -16.70
N LEU A 124 -8.56 0.60 -16.74
CA LEU A 124 -7.55 1.07 -15.80
C LEU A 124 -7.22 2.52 -16.16
N TYR A 125 -7.57 3.45 -15.28
CA TYR A 125 -7.25 4.87 -15.38
C TYR A 125 -6.05 5.21 -14.51
N VAL A 126 -4.96 5.72 -15.09
CA VAL A 126 -3.70 5.98 -14.39
C VAL A 126 -3.21 7.43 -14.59
N CYS A 127 -2.74 8.02 -13.50
CA CYS A 127 -1.93 9.22 -13.43
C CYS A 127 -0.50 8.81 -13.04
N PRO A 128 0.41 8.63 -14.01
CA PRO A 128 1.79 8.18 -13.81
C PRO A 128 2.53 8.77 -12.60
N GLU A 129 2.41 10.08 -12.39
CA GLU A 129 3.15 10.84 -11.39
C GLU A 129 2.69 10.55 -9.96
N LEU A 130 1.42 10.17 -9.75
CA LEU A 130 0.80 10.05 -8.42
C LEU A 130 0.33 8.62 -8.08
N ASP A 131 0.17 7.76 -9.08
CA ASP A 131 -0.31 6.40 -8.86
C ASP A 131 0.86 5.43 -8.69
N THR A 132 0.92 4.80 -7.52
CA THR A 132 1.84 3.68 -7.26
C THR A 132 1.17 2.37 -7.65
N LEU A 133 1.74 1.69 -8.65
CA LEU A 133 1.22 0.43 -9.16
C LEU A 133 1.88 -0.75 -8.44
N MET A 134 1.12 -1.47 -7.61
CA MET A 134 1.62 -2.64 -6.89
C MET A 134 1.38 -3.92 -7.67
N LEU A 135 2.46 -4.51 -8.18
CA LEU A 135 2.43 -5.70 -9.00
C LEU A 135 2.60 -6.97 -8.16
N ASN A 136 1.91 -8.04 -8.59
CA ASN A 136 2.04 -9.39 -8.02
C ASN A 136 3.25 -10.17 -8.57
N CYS A 137 3.74 -9.84 -9.76
CA CYS A 137 4.88 -10.45 -10.43
C CYS A 137 5.46 -9.50 -11.49
N LEU A 138 6.66 -9.83 -11.99
CA LEU A 138 7.33 -9.07 -13.05
C LEU A 138 7.45 -9.81 -14.38
N GLU A 139 6.86 -11.00 -14.53
CA GLU A 139 7.06 -11.87 -15.72
C GLU A 139 6.74 -11.17 -17.06
N VAL A 140 5.71 -10.32 -17.09
CA VAL A 140 5.26 -9.55 -18.27
C VAL A 140 5.38 -8.03 -18.07
N PHE A 141 6.21 -7.63 -17.11
CA PHE A 141 6.34 -6.24 -16.66
C PHE A 141 6.73 -5.27 -17.78
N GLU A 142 7.68 -5.65 -18.63
CA GLU A 142 8.20 -4.78 -19.69
C GLU A 142 7.13 -4.40 -20.72
N ASN A 143 6.21 -5.31 -21.04
CA ASN A 143 5.14 -5.06 -22.00
C ASN A 143 4.08 -4.15 -21.36
N PHE A 144 3.71 -4.44 -20.11
CA PHE A 144 2.78 -3.61 -19.36
C PHE A 144 3.28 -2.17 -19.18
N ALA A 145 4.55 -2.01 -18.80
CA ALA A 145 5.12 -0.69 -18.59
C ALA A 145 5.36 0.07 -19.91
N HIS A 146 5.72 -0.64 -20.98
CA HIS A 146 5.79 -0.05 -22.31
C HIS A 146 4.41 0.47 -22.76
N ASP A 147 3.34 -0.29 -22.56
CA ASP A 147 1.98 0.16 -22.91
C ASP A 147 1.55 1.36 -22.06
N LEU A 148 1.88 1.39 -20.77
CA LEU A 148 1.65 2.57 -19.92
C LEU A 148 2.35 3.82 -20.49
N TRP A 149 3.59 3.66 -20.98
CA TRP A 149 4.36 4.75 -21.58
C TRP A 149 3.81 5.15 -22.96
N ALA A 150 3.51 4.19 -23.83
CA ALA A 150 3.01 4.43 -25.19
C ALA A 150 1.60 5.06 -25.19
N CYS A 151 0.78 4.73 -24.19
CA CYS A 151 -0.54 5.35 -23.99
C CYS A 151 -0.47 6.67 -23.18
N ASP A 152 0.70 7.09 -22.71
CA ASP A 152 0.86 8.37 -22.01
C ASP A 152 1.22 9.47 -23.01
N PRO A 153 0.33 10.47 -23.26
CA PRO A 153 0.65 11.59 -24.13
C PRO A 153 1.81 12.47 -23.61
N ARG A 154 2.18 12.34 -22.33
CA ARG A 154 3.35 13.00 -21.73
C ARG A 154 4.60 12.13 -21.69
N CYS A 155 4.51 10.87 -22.13
CA CYS A 155 5.62 9.93 -22.17
C CYS A 155 6.33 9.72 -20.81
N VAL A 156 5.62 9.88 -19.68
CA VAL A 156 6.16 9.62 -18.33
C VAL A 156 6.25 8.11 -18.10
N GLY A 157 5.17 7.38 -18.38
CA GLY A 157 5.12 5.92 -18.24
C GLY A 157 5.06 5.46 -16.78
N LEU A 158 5.68 4.34 -16.45
CA LEU A 158 5.67 3.81 -15.08
C LEU A 158 6.88 4.31 -14.29
N VAL A 159 6.65 5.21 -13.32
CA VAL A 159 7.70 5.77 -12.45
C VAL A 159 7.55 5.32 -10.98
N ASN A 160 6.32 5.02 -10.55
CA ASN A 160 5.98 4.59 -9.19
C ASN A 160 5.60 3.10 -9.12
N LEU A 161 6.56 2.26 -8.74
CA LEU A 161 6.38 0.80 -8.68
C LEU A 161 6.33 0.30 -7.24
N ALA A 162 5.41 -0.61 -6.95
CA ALA A 162 5.45 -1.40 -5.74
C ALA A 162 5.44 -2.90 -6.02
N LEU A 163 6.12 -3.66 -5.17
CA LEU A 163 6.22 -5.12 -5.28
C LEU A 163 5.64 -5.76 -4.03
N ARG A 164 4.63 -6.62 -4.22
CA ARG A 164 4.03 -7.36 -3.11
C ARG A 164 4.92 -8.51 -2.67
N VAL A 165 5.14 -8.63 -1.36
CA VAL A 165 5.81 -9.77 -0.73
C VAL A 165 4.78 -10.78 -0.23
N LYS A 166 4.95 -12.07 -0.57
CA LYS A 166 4.01 -13.15 -0.20
C LYS A 166 4.52 -14.05 0.95
N GLY A 167 5.22 -13.47 1.93
CA GLY A 167 5.76 -14.22 3.07
C GLY A 167 7.23 -14.65 2.90
N PRO A 168 7.83 -15.27 3.93
CA PRO A 168 9.29 -15.38 4.11
C PRO A 168 9.99 -16.08 2.95
N SER A 169 9.44 -17.20 2.51
CA SER A 169 9.97 -18.03 1.43
C SER A 169 9.59 -17.57 0.01
N HIS A 170 8.70 -16.59 -0.14
CA HIS A 170 8.12 -16.24 -1.45
C HIS A 170 8.65 -14.91 -1.99
N ASP A 171 9.75 -14.98 -2.74
CA ASP A 171 10.30 -13.87 -3.51
C ASP A 171 9.41 -13.48 -4.70
N PHE A 172 9.45 -12.21 -5.11
CA PHE A 172 8.88 -11.82 -6.40
C PHE A 172 9.73 -12.42 -7.51
N LYS A 173 9.09 -12.98 -8.54
CA LYS A 173 9.80 -13.48 -9.71
C LYS A 173 10.25 -12.31 -10.57
N THR A 174 11.52 -12.32 -10.94
CA THR A 174 12.12 -11.40 -11.91
C THR A 174 11.95 -11.98 -13.33
N PRO A 175 11.87 -11.13 -14.37
CA PRO A 175 11.93 -11.61 -15.76
C PRO A 175 13.20 -12.44 -15.98
N SER A 176 13.12 -13.49 -16.81
CA SER A 176 14.32 -14.15 -17.34
C SER A 176 15.07 -13.15 -18.23
N THR A 177 16.39 -13.04 -18.08
CA THR A 177 17.24 -12.14 -18.88
C THR A 177 18.20 -12.89 -19.79
N THR A 178 18.36 -14.20 -19.59
CA THR A 178 19.32 -15.03 -20.32
C THR A 178 18.90 -15.20 -21.78
N GLY A 179 19.79 -14.83 -22.72
CA GLY A 179 19.62 -15.10 -24.15
C GLY A 179 18.50 -14.33 -24.84
N ARG A 180 17.93 -13.29 -24.21
CA ARG A 180 16.86 -12.47 -24.79
C ARG A 180 17.26 -11.01 -24.94
N ASP A 181 16.61 -10.31 -25.85
CA ASP A 181 16.66 -8.85 -25.88
C ASP A 181 16.04 -8.29 -24.60
N THR A 182 16.81 -7.46 -23.89
CA THR A 182 16.42 -6.82 -22.64
C THR A 182 16.28 -5.31 -22.78
N SER A 183 16.34 -4.77 -24.01
CA SER A 183 16.31 -3.33 -24.26
C SER A 183 15.03 -2.67 -23.71
N ARG A 184 13.85 -3.26 -23.98
CA ARG A 184 12.57 -2.76 -23.45
C ARG A 184 12.50 -2.83 -21.92
N LEU A 185 12.98 -3.93 -21.32
CA LEU A 185 13.06 -4.07 -19.87
C LEU A 185 13.99 -3.02 -19.26
N LYS A 186 15.15 -2.79 -19.87
CA LYS A 186 16.12 -1.78 -19.45
C LYS A 186 15.52 -0.38 -19.53
N GLU A 187 14.89 -0.03 -20.64
CA GLU A 187 14.19 1.26 -20.80
C GLU A 187 13.11 1.47 -19.75
N THR A 188 12.32 0.44 -19.47
CA THR A 188 11.30 0.49 -18.43
C THR A 188 11.93 0.74 -17.05
N LEU A 189 12.94 -0.04 -16.70
CA LEU A 189 13.60 0.04 -15.41
C LEU A 189 14.30 1.40 -15.22
N LEU A 190 14.86 1.98 -16.29
CA LEU A 190 15.48 3.30 -16.26
C LEU A 190 14.52 4.43 -15.88
N ARG A 191 13.20 4.25 -15.99
CA ARG A 191 12.19 5.26 -15.64
C ARG A 191 11.71 5.16 -14.18
N ILE A 192 12.03 4.09 -13.46
CA ILE A 192 11.56 3.93 -12.08
C ILE A 192 12.20 4.99 -11.19
N GLU A 193 11.38 5.86 -10.63
CA GLU A 193 11.78 6.90 -9.66
C GLU A 193 11.52 6.43 -8.22
N HIS A 194 10.45 5.68 -7.99
CA HIS A 194 10.10 5.17 -6.67
C HIS A 194 9.84 3.65 -6.72
N LEU A 195 10.56 2.91 -5.88
CA LEU A 195 10.32 1.48 -5.65
C LEU A 195 9.92 1.22 -4.20
N THR A 196 8.72 0.64 -4.01
CA THR A 196 8.31 0.16 -2.70
C THR A 196 8.23 -1.37 -2.62
N VAL A 197 8.95 -1.98 -1.68
CA VAL A 197 8.73 -3.39 -1.32
C VAL A 197 7.67 -3.45 -0.22
N MET A 198 6.48 -3.96 -0.52
CA MET A 198 5.33 -3.93 0.39
C MET A 198 5.13 -5.28 1.10
N ASN A 199 5.26 -5.27 2.42
CA ASN A 199 4.91 -6.37 3.30
C ASN A 199 3.48 -6.20 3.84
N THR A 200 2.56 -7.01 3.32
CA THR A 200 1.18 -7.08 3.82
C THR A 200 0.98 -8.18 4.88
N HIS A 201 2.06 -8.85 5.28
CA HIS A 201 2.07 -10.02 6.17
C HIS A 201 2.90 -9.77 7.43
N CYS A 202 3.10 -8.50 7.81
CA CYS A 202 3.96 -8.11 8.95
C CYS A 202 3.52 -8.68 10.31
N VAL A 203 2.34 -9.31 10.39
CA VAL A 203 1.93 -10.12 11.54
C VAL A 203 1.34 -11.45 11.02
N ARG A 204 2.16 -12.51 10.92
CA ARG A 204 1.61 -13.88 10.88
C ARG A 204 0.97 -14.16 12.24
N GLY A 205 -0.14 -14.90 12.20
CA GLY A 205 -1.10 -15.05 13.28
C GLY A 205 -0.50 -15.44 14.63
N TRP A 206 -1.29 -15.12 15.64
CA TRP A 206 -1.11 -15.31 17.09
C TRP A 206 -0.74 -16.73 17.59
N GLY A 207 -0.25 -17.63 16.74
CA GLY A 207 0.11 -19.00 17.11
C GLY A 207 1.46 -19.45 16.53
N GLY A 208 2.26 -20.12 17.38
CA GLY A 208 3.51 -20.79 17.01
C GLY A 208 4.64 -20.51 18.00
N GLU A 209 5.82 -21.10 17.77
CA GLU A 209 7.06 -20.82 18.51
C GLU A 209 7.45 -19.33 18.56
N PHE A 210 6.83 -18.50 17.73
CA PHE A 210 7.07 -17.08 17.56
C PHE A 210 6.79 -16.22 18.81
N ALA A 211 5.71 -16.51 19.54
CA ALA A 211 5.42 -15.79 20.80
C ALA A 211 6.53 -16.02 21.85
N LYS A 212 7.33 -17.07 21.69
CA LYS A 212 8.45 -17.40 22.59
C LYS A 212 9.77 -16.71 22.23
N ARG A 213 9.91 -16.15 21.01
CA ARG A 213 11.19 -15.58 20.51
C ARG A 213 11.20 -14.04 20.44
N SER A 214 10.05 -13.38 20.56
CA SER A 214 9.99 -11.91 20.54
C SER A 214 10.34 -11.32 21.90
N THR A 215 11.24 -10.33 21.95
CA THR A 215 11.52 -9.55 23.17
C THR A 215 10.48 -8.46 23.45
N VAL A 216 9.62 -8.17 22.47
CA VAL A 216 8.48 -7.25 22.61
C VAL A 216 7.20 -8.08 22.63
N PRO A 217 6.29 -7.87 23.57
CA PRO A 217 5.08 -8.69 23.65
C PRO A 217 4.25 -8.62 22.36
N VAL A 218 3.84 -9.78 21.85
CA VAL A 218 3.10 -9.93 20.57
C VAL A 218 1.84 -9.06 20.51
N PHE A 219 1.25 -8.74 21.67
CA PHE A 219 0.07 -7.88 21.79
C PHE A 219 0.34 -6.40 21.49
N GLN A 220 1.53 -5.87 21.81
CA GLN A 220 1.90 -4.47 21.53
C GLN A 220 2.05 -4.25 20.03
N MET A 221 2.64 -5.23 19.34
CA MET A 221 2.91 -5.17 17.90
C MET A 221 1.65 -5.13 17.04
N ASN A 222 0.53 -5.71 17.49
CA ASN A 222 -0.63 -5.90 16.62
C ASN A 222 -1.62 -4.71 16.60
N ARG A 223 -1.51 -3.77 17.53
CA ARG A 223 -2.40 -2.59 17.57
C ARG A 223 -1.76 -1.32 16.99
N THR A 224 -0.44 -1.23 17.01
CA THR A 224 0.29 -0.10 16.41
C THR A 224 0.33 -0.20 14.88
N VAL A 225 0.55 -1.41 14.34
CA VAL A 225 0.65 -1.66 12.90
C VAL A 225 -0.63 -1.28 12.15
N PRO A 226 -0.54 -0.46 11.09
CA PRO A 226 -1.70 -0.10 10.28
C PRO A 226 -2.34 -1.30 9.59
N ILE A 227 -3.66 -1.26 9.41
CA ILE A 227 -4.43 -2.24 8.65
C ILE A 227 -4.60 -1.75 7.23
N ARG A 228 -4.26 -2.58 6.25
CA ARG A 228 -4.45 -2.26 4.84
C ARG A 228 -5.94 -2.10 4.51
N GLY A 229 -6.33 -0.89 4.11
CA GLY A 229 -7.64 -0.61 3.53
C GLY A 229 -7.76 -1.07 2.08
N HIS A 230 -8.99 -1.06 1.55
CA HIS A 230 -9.27 -1.25 0.12
C HIS A 230 -9.59 0.09 -0.58
N SER A 231 -9.51 1.21 0.13
CA SER A 231 -9.49 2.54 -0.48
C SER A 231 -8.14 2.77 -1.17
N PHE A 232 -8.18 3.44 -2.31
CA PHE A 232 -7.02 3.61 -3.18
C PHE A 232 -6.24 4.87 -2.86
N GLY A 233 -6.95 5.96 -2.56
CA GLY A 233 -6.34 7.23 -2.20
C GLY A 233 -5.77 7.18 -0.78
N PHE A 234 -4.64 7.83 -0.58
CA PHE A 234 -4.08 8.01 0.76
C PHE A 234 -3.47 9.39 0.93
N HIS A 235 -3.33 9.79 2.19
CA HIS A 235 -2.61 10.98 2.60
C HIS A 235 -1.37 10.57 3.40
N ARG A 236 -0.24 11.19 3.11
CA ARG A 236 1.01 10.93 3.82
C ARG A 236 1.16 11.88 4.99
N LEU A 237 1.43 11.31 6.15
CA LEU A 237 1.91 12.04 7.31
C LEU A 237 3.40 11.72 7.48
N SER A 238 4.20 12.76 7.74
CA SER A 238 5.65 12.63 7.95
C SER A 238 6.03 11.79 9.17
N CYS A 239 5.08 11.60 10.09
CA CYS A 239 5.19 10.69 11.22
C CYS A 239 3.83 10.08 11.55
N ASP A 240 3.84 8.97 12.29
CA ASP A 240 2.60 8.39 12.84
C ASP A 240 2.22 9.08 14.16
N PRO A 241 1.18 9.94 14.19
CA PRO A 241 0.82 10.70 15.38
C PRO A 241 0.24 9.83 16.50
N ARG A 242 0.00 8.53 16.23
CA ARG A 242 -0.51 7.59 17.23
C ARG A 242 0.60 7.05 18.13
N LEU A 243 1.85 7.16 17.69
CA LEU A 243 3.00 6.52 18.31
C LEU A 243 3.82 7.55 19.09
N ASP A 244 4.25 7.18 20.29
CA ASP A 244 5.21 7.93 21.10
C ASP A 244 6.65 7.44 20.90
N ASP A 245 7.63 8.16 21.48
CA ASP A 245 9.04 7.79 21.43
C ASP A 245 9.33 6.38 21.95
N GLY A 246 8.51 5.89 22.90
CA GLY A 246 8.62 4.55 23.46
C GLY A 246 8.21 3.47 22.46
N ASN A 247 7.20 3.73 21.63
CA ASN A 247 6.68 2.79 20.63
C ASN A 247 7.68 2.51 19.49
N PHE A 248 8.63 3.41 19.24
CA PHE A 248 9.62 3.26 18.16
C PHE A 248 10.99 2.71 18.61
N LYS A 249 11.22 2.51 19.92
CA LYS A 249 12.48 1.94 20.42
C LYS A 249 12.79 0.57 19.81
N GLN A 250 11.75 -0.20 19.52
CA GLN A 250 11.87 -1.49 18.84
C GLN A 250 10.65 -1.71 17.94
N LEU A 251 10.84 -1.53 16.63
CA LEU A 251 9.80 -1.79 15.65
C LEU A 251 10.04 -3.14 14.98
N TYR A 252 9.05 -4.02 15.09
CA TYR A 252 9.09 -5.31 14.43
C TYR A 252 8.33 -5.25 13.10
N LEU A 253 9.04 -5.51 12.00
CA LEU A 253 8.51 -5.41 10.63
C LEU A 253 8.07 -6.76 10.04
N GLY A 254 8.02 -7.81 10.86
CA GLY A 254 7.66 -9.18 10.45
C GLY A 254 8.87 -10.11 10.32
N ASN A 255 8.60 -11.41 10.09
CA ASN A 255 9.62 -12.44 9.80
C ASN A 255 10.16 -12.35 8.38
N MET A 256 10.17 -11.14 7.83
CA MET A 256 10.67 -10.88 6.49
C MET A 256 11.99 -10.16 6.63
N ASP A 257 13.03 -10.64 5.95
CA ASP A 257 14.19 -9.81 5.64
C ASP A 257 13.85 -8.93 4.42
N PRO A 258 13.58 -7.63 4.60
CA PRO A 258 13.32 -6.73 3.49
C PRO A 258 14.57 -6.53 2.62
N VAL A 259 15.77 -6.61 3.19
CA VAL A 259 17.05 -6.39 2.48
C VAL A 259 17.22 -7.41 1.36
N ARG A 260 16.90 -8.68 1.61
CA ARG A 260 16.91 -9.75 0.59
C ARG A 260 16.10 -9.37 -0.67
N ARG A 261 14.97 -8.68 -0.52
CA ARG A 261 14.09 -8.30 -1.64
C ARG A 261 14.67 -7.17 -2.47
N PHE A 262 15.26 -6.18 -1.81
CA PHE A 262 16.02 -5.14 -2.50
C PHE A 262 17.25 -5.73 -3.20
N HIS A 263 17.95 -6.69 -2.59
CA HIS A 263 19.04 -7.41 -3.25
C HIS A 263 18.60 -8.05 -4.57
N ARG A 264 17.43 -8.70 -4.57
CA ARG A 264 16.86 -9.30 -5.77
C ARG A 264 16.51 -8.25 -6.83
N TRP A 265 16.01 -7.09 -6.43
CA TRP A 265 15.77 -5.96 -7.32
C TRP A 265 17.09 -5.43 -7.92
N PHE A 266 18.12 -5.20 -7.09
CA PHE A 266 19.42 -4.73 -7.56
C PHE A 266 20.10 -5.73 -8.50
N ARG A 267 19.97 -7.04 -8.25
CA ARG A 267 20.41 -8.09 -9.18
C ARG A 267 19.73 -7.99 -10.54
N LEU A 268 18.43 -7.70 -10.57
CA LEU A 268 17.72 -7.46 -11.83
C LEU A 268 18.34 -6.25 -12.56
N LEU A 269 18.49 -5.11 -11.88
CA LEU A 269 19.11 -3.91 -12.47
C LEU A 269 20.51 -4.18 -13.02
N LEU A 270 21.35 -4.90 -12.28
CA LEU A 270 22.68 -5.30 -12.73
C LEU A 270 22.63 -6.20 -13.97
N SER A 271 21.75 -7.21 -13.96
CA SER A 271 21.65 -8.18 -15.05
C SER A 271 21.26 -7.54 -16.39
N VAL A 272 20.52 -6.43 -16.36
CA VAL A 272 20.16 -5.65 -17.56
C VAL A 272 20.99 -4.38 -17.73
N ARG A 273 22.05 -4.20 -16.92
CA ARG A 273 22.97 -3.05 -16.95
C ARG A 273 22.25 -1.71 -16.88
N VAL A 274 21.28 -1.59 -15.97
CA VAL A 274 20.58 -0.34 -15.67
C VAL A 274 21.44 0.51 -14.75
N LYS A 275 21.65 1.77 -15.16
CA LYS A 275 22.23 2.82 -14.34
C LYS A 275 21.33 4.04 -14.48
N HIS A 276 20.62 4.40 -13.41
CA HIS A 276 19.76 5.56 -13.40
C HIS A 276 20.59 6.85 -13.51
N ASN A 277 20.04 7.84 -14.20
CA ASN A 277 20.59 9.20 -14.29
C ASN A 277 19.94 10.16 -13.28
N HIS A 278 19.10 9.62 -12.40
CA HIS A 278 18.38 10.32 -11.33
C HIS A 278 18.46 9.47 -10.05
N GLU A 279 18.13 10.09 -8.91
CA GLU A 279 17.99 9.40 -7.65
C GLU A 279 16.72 8.56 -7.64
N VAL A 280 16.84 7.28 -7.29
CA VAL A 280 15.70 6.36 -7.12
C VAL A 280 15.43 6.20 -5.65
N GLU A 281 14.19 6.48 -5.24
CA GLU A 281 13.78 6.33 -3.87
C GLU A 281 13.30 4.91 -3.59
N TYR A 282 14.02 4.23 -2.69
CA TYR A 282 13.69 2.89 -2.25
C TYR A 282 13.00 2.92 -0.89
N ARG A 283 11.80 2.35 -0.81
CA ARG A 283 10.98 2.32 0.41
C ARG A 283 10.53 0.91 0.78
N PHE A 284 10.48 0.62 2.06
CA PHE A 284 9.83 -0.57 2.59
C PHE A 284 8.46 -0.21 3.14
N GLY A 285 7.42 -0.88 2.66
CA GLY A 285 6.06 -0.71 3.13
C GLY A 285 5.65 -1.79 4.11
N SER A 286 4.94 -1.44 5.19
CA SER A 286 4.45 -2.40 6.18
C SER A 286 3.00 -2.14 6.55
N CYS A 287 2.16 -3.18 6.44
CA CYS A 287 0.78 -3.14 6.92
C CYS A 287 0.24 -4.54 7.17
N ARG A 288 -0.74 -4.64 8.07
CA ARG A 288 -1.47 -5.88 8.29
C ARG A 288 -2.55 -6.00 7.24
N ARG A 289 -2.62 -7.14 6.56
CA ARG A 289 -3.73 -7.42 5.65
C ARG A 289 -5.06 -7.49 6.40
N SER A 290 -6.07 -6.79 5.90
CA SER A 290 -7.46 -6.96 6.33
C SER A 290 -8.00 -8.32 5.85
N TYR A 291 -8.65 -9.05 6.76
CA TYR A 291 -9.49 -10.20 6.41
C TYR A 291 -10.88 -9.71 6.00
N PRO A 292 -11.61 -10.43 5.13
CA PRO A 292 -12.98 -10.09 4.80
C PRO A 292 -13.84 -9.87 6.05
N PRO A 293 -14.75 -8.86 6.06
CA PRO A 293 -15.15 -8.00 4.93
C PRO A 293 -14.11 -6.93 4.52
N LEU A 294 -14.20 -6.44 3.28
CA LEU A 294 -13.27 -5.43 2.74
C LEU A 294 -13.50 -4.08 3.43
N ILE A 295 -12.44 -3.45 3.93
CA ILE A 295 -12.50 -2.08 4.47
C ILE A 295 -12.59 -1.07 3.33
N THR A 296 -13.78 -0.54 3.06
CA THR A 296 -14.06 0.39 1.94
C THR A 296 -14.61 1.75 2.35
N ASP A 297 -15.02 1.89 3.60
CA ASP A 297 -15.68 3.04 4.18
C ASP A 297 -15.49 3.03 5.71
N ARG A 298 -15.94 4.08 6.39
CA ARG A 298 -15.74 4.25 7.82
C ARG A 298 -16.39 3.14 8.64
N ALA A 299 -17.58 2.71 8.25
CA ALA A 299 -18.33 1.67 8.95
C ALA A 299 -17.58 0.33 8.91
N SER A 300 -17.13 -0.09 7.72
CA SER A 300 -16.33 -1.31 7.55
C SER A 300 -14.95 -1.22 8.21
N ALA A 301 -14.35 -0.02 8.27
CA ALA A 301 -13.12 0.21 9.03
C ALA A 301 -13.34 -0.03 10.54
N MET A 302 -14.38 0.59 11.12
CA MET A 302 -14.74 0.40 12.52
C MET A 302 -15.04 -1.06 12.84
N GLU A 303 -15.82 -1.73 11.98
CA GLU A 303 -16.12 -3.15 12.13
C GLU A 303 -14.84 -3.99 12.12
N SER A 304 -13.92 -3.74 11.19
CA SER A 304 -12.65 -4.48 11.12
C SER A 304 -11.76 -4.25 12.35
N VAL A 305 -11.73 -3.04 12.90
CA VAL A 305 -10.98 -2.73 14.13
C VAL A 305 -11.60 -3.45 15.33
N ASN A 306 -12.93 -3.43 15.46
CA ASN A 306 -13.64 -4.13 16.52
C ASN A 306 -13.47 -5.65 16.42
N GLN A 307 -13.66 -6.25 15.25
CA GLN A 307 -13.44 -7.69 15.04
C GLN A 307 -11.99 -8.10 15.35
N THR A 308 -11.02 -7.25 15.05
CA THR A 308 -9.62 -7.48 15.45
C THR A 308 -9.48 -7.50 16.97
N HIS A 309 -10.11 -6.54 17.64
CA HIS A 309 -10.05 -6.40 19.08
C HIS A 309 -10.71 -7.61 19.77
N GLU A 310 -11.89 -8.02 19.33
CA GLU A 310 -12.60 -9.20 19.85
C GLU A 310 -11.78 -10.47 19.63
N ARG A 311 -11.26 -10.71 18.42
CA ARG A 311 -10.39 -11.87 18.14
C ARG A 311 -9.16 -11.89 19.04
N PHE A 312 -8.63 -10.73 19.40
CA PHE A 312 -7.52 -10.63 20.33
C PHE A 312 -7.95 -11.01 21.75
N ILE A 313 -9.08 -10.49 22.24
CA ILE A 313 -9.62 -10.83 23.56
C ILE A 313 -9.94 -12.33 23.65
N THR A 314 -10.69 -12.89 22.70
CA THR A 314 -11.02 -14.33 22.67
C THR A 314 -9.78 -15.22 22.63
N TRP A 315 -8.70 -14.79 21.97
CA TRP A 315 -7.44 -15.53 21.98
C TRP A 315 -6.73 -15.48 23.35
N MET A 316 -6.89 -14.37 24.08
CA MET A 316 -6.36 -14.20 25.43
C MET A 316 -7.19 -14.93 26.49
N GLU A 317 -8.46 -15.26 26.19
CA GLU A 317 -9.32 -16.02 27.10
C GLU A 317 -8.78 -17.44 27.33
N PRO A 318 -8.65 -17.86 28.60
CA PRO A 318 -7.87 -19.03 28.98
C PRO A 318 -8.47 -20.32 28.44
N HIS A 319 -7.63 -21.15 27.83
CA HIS A 319 -7.94 -22.55 27.55
C HIS A 319 -7.16 -23.54 28.44
N THR A 320 -6.42 -23.10 29.47
CA THR A 320 -5.88 -23.99 30.54
C THR A 320 -5.21 -23.22 31.69
N GLU A 321 -5.13 -23.88 32.86
CA GLU A 321 -4.58 -23.47 34.16
C GLU A 321 -3.05 -23.16 34.12
N GLU A 322 -2.60 -22.18 34.92
CA GLU A 322 -1.23 -21.59 35.06
C GLU A 322 -0.80 -20.47 34.08
N PRO A 323 0.25 -19.70 34.44
CA PRO A 323 0.24 -18.42 35.16
C PRO A 323 -0.10 -17.24 34.22
N ARG A 324 -1.27 -17.28 33.59
CA ARG A 324 -1.68 -16.29 32.58
C ARG A 324 -2.54 -15.14 33.08
N GLU A 325 -3.02 -15.15 34.32
CA GLU A 325 -3.83 -14.05 34.86
C GLU A 325 -3.01 -12.75 35.02
N ALA A 326 -1.75 -12.85 35.45
CA ALA A 326 -0.84 -11.71 35.52
C ALA A 326 -0.56 -11.14 34.11
N ILE A 327 -0.33 -12.01 33.13
CA ILE A 327 -0.14 -11.64 31.71
C ILE A 327 -1.44 -11.02 31.16
N ALA A 328 -2.61 -11.57 31.48
CA ALA A 328 -3.90 -11.05 31.03
C ALA A 328 -4.20 -9.67 31.63
N LYS A 329 -3.88 -9.46 32.91
CA LYS A 329 -4.04 -8.16 33.58
C LYS A 329 -3.06 -7.11 33.06
N GLU A 330 -1.79 -7.46 32.92
CA GLU A 330 -0.76 -6.61 32.32
C GLU A 330 -1.14 -6.28 30.87
N THR A 331 -1.61 -7.26 30.10
CA THR A 331 -2.10 -7.08 28.74
C THR A 331 -3.32 -6.16 28.71
N ALA A 332 -4.31 -6.33 29.60
CA ALA A 332 -5.50 -5.48 29.64
C ALA A 332 -5.20 -4.02 30.01
N GLU A 333 -4.28 -3.78 30.95
CA GLU A 333 -3.79 -2.43 31.27
C GLU A 333 -3.01 -1.83 30.09
N HIS A 334 -2.15 -2.63 29.45
CA HIS A 334 -1.38 -2.19 28.30
C HIS A 334 -2.26 -1.94 27.06
N LEU A 335 -3.34 -2.70 26.88
CA LEU A 335 -4.35 -2.48 25.84
C LEU A 335 -5.06 -1.13 25.99
N LYS A 336 -5.23 -0.62 27.22
CA LYS A 336 -5.78 0.72 27.44
C LYS A 336 -4.81 1.82 27.01
N GLN A 337 -3.51 1.53 27.02
CA GLN A 337 -2.43 2.47 26.68
C GLN A 337 -1.98 2.36 25.21
N THR A 338 -2.19 1.22 24.55
CA THR A 338 -1.76 1.01 23.16
C THR A 338 -2.72 1.69 22.17
N PRO A 339 -2.22 2.46 21.19
CA PRO A 339 -3.07 3.10 20.19
C PRO A 339 -3.82 2.07 19.34
N GLN A 340 -4.99 2.45 18.83
CA GLN A 340 -5.74 1.61 17.90
C GLN A 340 -5.09 1.59 16.50
N PRO A 341 -5.29 0.51 15.72
CA PRO A 341 -4.78 0.42 14.36
C PRO A 341 -5.40 1.45 13.42
N ALA A 342 -4.59 2.26 12.75
CA ALA A 342 -5.01 3.11 11.64
C ALA A 342 -5.31 2.27 10.40
N ILE A 343 -6.16 2.77 9.51
CA ILE A 343 -6.32 2.15 8.19
C ILE A 343 -5.33 2.82 7.24
N GLY A 344 -4.43 2.03 6.67
CA GLY A 344 -3.30 2.54 5.91
C GLY A 344 -2.12 1.58 5.90
N PHE A 345 -0.94 2.15 5.74
CA PHE A 345 0.35 1.44 5.81
C PHE A 345 1.46 2.41 6.22
N TRP A 346 2.54 1.87 6.78
CA TRP A 346 3.77 2.64 6.95
C TRP A 346 4.65 2.53 5.72
N LEU A 347 5.40 3.60 5.44
CA LEU A 347 6.54 3.58 4.55
C LEU A 347 7.78 3.95 5.34
N PHE A 348 8.86 3.23 5.08
CA PHE A 348 10.16 3.52 5.66
C PHE A 348 11.19 3.64 4.55
N PRO A 349 12.14 4.58 4.63
CA PRO A 349 13.20 4.66 3.64
C PRO A 349 14.15 3.46 3.79
N LEU A 350 14.72 3.01 2.68
CA LEU A 350 15.62 1.84 2.67
C LEU A 350 16.84 2.02 3.61
N LYS A 351 17.29 3.26 3.83
CA LYS A 351 18.46 3.60 4.66
C LYS A 351 18.34 3.17 6.13
N ILE A 352 17.14 2.92 6.64
CA ILE A 352 16.96 2.41 8.02
C ILE A 352 17.58 1.01 8.20
N PHE A 353 17.69 0.25 7.11
CA PHE A 353 18.26 -1.09 7.14
C PHE A 353 19.78 -0.98 7.03
N LYS A 354 20.43 -0.76 8.18
CA LYS A 354 21.91 -0.62 8.30
C LYS A 354 22.72 -1.79 7.73
N ARG A 355 22.08 -2.90 7.35
CA ARG A 355 22.67 -4.14 6.82
C ARG A 355 22.70 -4.23 5.29
N LEU A 356 22.36 -3.18 4.56
CA LEU A 356 22.47 -3.19 3.10
C LEU A 356 23.90 -3.52 2.68
N PRO A 357 24.16 -4.63 1.98
CA PRO A 357 25.43 -4.82 1.33
C PRO A 357 25.45 -3.88 0.12
N LEU A 358 26.21 -2.80 0.22
CA LEU A 358 26.94 -2.28 -0.93
C LEU A 358 28.03 -3.27 -1.40
N ALA A 359 28.25 -4.35 -0.64
CA ALA A 359 29.15 -5.45 -1.00
C ALA A 359 28.51 -6.31 -2.09
N ASP A 360 28.71 -5.87 -3.33
CA ASP A 360 28.55 -6.65 -4.56
C ASP A 360 27.21 -7.40 -4.69
N PRO A 361 26.21 -6.80 -5.37
CA PRO A 361 24.93 -7.46 -5.61
C PRO A 361 25.06 -8.75 -6.45
N SER A 362 26.23 -9.04 -7.03
CA SER A 362 26.50 -10.33 -7.68
C SER A 362 26.70 -11.48 -6.69
N ARG A 363 27.12 -11.22 -5.44
CA ARG A 363 27.26 -12.26 -4.39
C ARG A 363 25.89 -12.75 -3.93
N GLU A 364 25.79 -14.06 -3.68
CA GLU A 364 24.61 -14.63 -3.06
C GLU A 364 24.46 -14.06 -1.65
N TYR A 365 23.33 -13.42 -1.40
CA TYR A 365 22.96 -13.02 -0.05
C TYR A 365 22.84 -14.33 0.76
N PRO A 366 23.64 -14.52 1.83
CA PRO A 366 23.64 -15.78 2.55
C PRO A 366 22.21 -16.07 3.02
N ILE A 367 21.70 -17.24 2.63
CA ILE A 367 20.46 -17.78 3.19
C ILE A 367 20.83 -18.24 4.59
N SER A 368 20.87 -17.32 5.56
CA SER A 368 20.89 -17.75 6.95
C SER A 368 19.49 -18.26 7.27
N ASP A 369 19.38 -19.53 7.60
CA ASP A 369 18.18 -20.12 8.23
C ASP A 369 17.95 -19.56 9.65
N ASP A 370 18.81 -18.63 10.11
CA ASP A 370 18.59 -17.87 11.34
C ASP A 370 17.50 -16.81 11.11
N ASP A 371 16.27 -17.29 11.31
CA ASP A 371 14.94 -16.69 11.15
C ASP A 371 14.68 -15.55 12.17
N GLY A 372 15.70 -14.76 12.47
CA GLY A 372 15.61 -13.57 13.31
C GLY A 372 14.83 -12.49 12.57
N GLY A 373 13.50 -12.51 12.70
CA GLY A 373 12.59 -11.57 12.04
C GLY A 373 13.07 -10.12 12.11
N GLY A 374 12.75 -9.35 11.06
CA GLY A 374 13.20 -7.98 10.80
C GLY A 374 12.79 -7.00 11.89
N THR A 375 13.49 -7.07 13.02
CA THR A 375 13.35 -6.14 14.12
C THR A 375 14.34 -5.02 13.91
N ILE A 376 13.83 -3.81 13.70
CA ILE A 376 14.66 -2.62 13.70
C ILE A 376 14.64 -2.07 15.12
N LYS A 377 15.82 -2.06 15.76
CA LYS A 377 16.05 -1.28 16.98
C LYS A 377 16.47 0.12 16.56
N VAL A 378 15.77 1.13 17.04
CA VAL A 378 16.06 2.52 16.72
C VAL A 378 16.11 3.33 18.00
N SER A 379 17.04 4.28 18.06
CA SER A 379 17.24 5.09 19.26
C SER A 379 16.21 6.22 19.37
N SER A 380 15.59 6.63 18.26
CA SER A 380 14.53 7.65 18.21
C SER A 380 13.55 7.45 17.04
N PRO A 381 12.30 7.95 17.12
CA PRO A 381 11.35 7.91 16.00
C PRO A 381 11.83 8.69 14.77
N TRP A 382 12.57 9.77 14.99
CA TRP A 382 13.06 10.67 13.94
C TRP A 382 14.11 10.00 13.05
N GLU A 383 14.88 9.05 13.59
CA GLU A 383 15.82 8.22 12.82
C GLU A 383 15.13 7.26 11.83
N LEU A 384 13.86 6.93 12.06
CA LEU A 384 13.12 6.03 11.17
C LEU A 384 12.60 6.75 9.92
N GLU A 385 12.37 8.06 9.99
CA GLU A 385 11.67 8.84 8.95
C GLU A 385 10.43 8.09 8.42
N ALA A 386 9.70 7.45 9.33
CA ALA A 386 8.58 6.58 9.00
C ALA A 386 7.35 7.42 8.66
N GLU A 387 6.90 7.33 7.42
CA GLU A 387 5.67 7.97 6.98
C GLU A 387 4.46 7.08 7.27
N LEU A 388 3.37 7.66 7.76
CA LEU A 388 2.07 7.00 7.82
C LEU A 388 1.24 7.39 6.58
N CYS A 389 0.96 6.42 5.72
CA CYS A 389 0.04 6.57 4.60
C CYS A 389 -1.37 6.22 5.06
N LEU A 390 -2.16 7.24 5.43
CA LEU A 390 -3.53 7.10 5.88
C LEU A 390 -4.48 6.92 4.70
N ALA A 391 -5.28 5.86 4.76
CA ALA A 391 -6.29 5.55 3.77
C ALA A 391 -7.41 6.62 3.73
N ASN A 392 -7.74 7.12 2.54
CA ASN A 392 -8.88 8.03 2.35
C ASN A 392 -10.20 7.26 2.43
N ILE A 393 -10.69 7.14 3.65
CA ILE A 393 -11.93 6.44 3.98
C ILE A 393 -12.96 7.50 4.36
N TYR A 394 -13.91 7.72 3.45
CA TYR A 394 -15.01 8.66 3.62
C TYR A 394 -16.30 7.94 3.98
#